data_AF-A0A7Y6GK21-F1
#
_entry.id   AF-A0A7Y6GK21-F1
#
_cell.length_a   1.000
_cell.length_b   1.000
_cell.length_c   1.000
_cell.angle_alpha   90.00
_cell.angle_beta   90.00
_cell.angle_gamma   90.00
#
_symmetry.space_group_name_H-M   'P 1'
#
loop_
_entity.id
_entity.type
_entity.pdbx_description
1 polymer ?
#
loop_
_entity_poly.entity_id
_entity_poly.type
_entity_poly.pdbx_seq_one_letter_code
_entity_poly.pdbx_strand_id
1 'polypeptide(L)'
;MTAFPAHAQHLDCLQANLALLADRHHGTGTHTRLGAVPHHPPRPLDDGPLAGLLTVEPTLDQQLADAAALLGLDVTDRRRSGPGEVPDTAGGPLYVVADAYHLPWVPYHGTKHVEHSFLVDDDGGGDTLLISDGYHNDTQWGRARPARLPYGREEFATLLKALPDGAETVRFTPRPLGAPPEPGHVPAPPPEYLPGYAEHPDRRAALEAFTLETWLLARARRLHAVYREERRGAGLPEPVREHLQRWDALVEHAYLAFRRVDRGRAEPPGLFERAAEALAQDAVAFGAGAAVREVVASVLQIDEAALGDRDLTVHPEFNSIRMVEVVEILEDRFAVEFDPADLVPENLQSVAGLCALLHRALDHE
;
A
#
# COMPACT_ATOMS: atom_id res chain seq x y z
N MET A 1 -19.78 14.44 -13.99
CA MET A 1 -19.31 13.08 -13.67
C MET A 1 -17.89 13.20 -13.13
N THR A 2 -17.60 12.63 -11.96
CA THR A 2 -16.24 12.62 -11.39
C THR A 2 -15.29 11.84 -12.32
N ALA A 3 -14.01 12.20 -12.42
CA ALA A 3 -13.04 11.36 -13.10
C ALA A 3 -12.77 10.10 -12.27
N PHE A 4 -12.18 9.06 -12.87
CA PHE A 4 -11.59 7.98 -12.07
C PHE A 4 -10.33 8.49 -11.36
N PRO A 5 -9.94 7.92 -10.20
CA PRO A 5 -8.79 8.38 -9.46
C PRO A 5 -7.53 8.28 -10.33
N ALA A 6 -6.67 9.29 -10.25
CA ALA A 6 -5.31 9.13 -10.73
C ALA A 6 -4.65 7.96 -9.99
N HIS A 7 -3.62 7.35 -10.57
CA HIS A 7 -2.87 6.28 -9.89
C HIS A 7 -3.71 5.06 -9.45
N ALA A 8 -4.87 4.81 -10.07
CA ALA A 8 -5.74 3.68 -9.71
C ALA A 8 -5.03 2.31 -9.73
N GLN A 9 -3.95 2.16 -10.52
CA GLN A 9 -3.11 0.97 -10.53
C GLN A 9 -2.29 0.76 -9.24
N HIS A 10 -2.26 1.72 -8.31
CA HIS A 10 -1.59 1.62 -7.01
C HIS A 10 -2.56 1.34 -5.85
N LEU A 11 -3.86 1.26 -6.12
CA LEU A 11 -4.90 0.98 -5.13
C LEU A 11 -5.30 -0.49 -5.22
N ASP A 12 -5.56 -1.15 -4.09
CA ASP A 12 -6.20 -2.47 -4.12
C ASP A 12 -7.70 -2.39 -4.52
N CYS A 13 -8.36 -3.54 -4.62
CA CYS A 13 -9.77 -3.62 -5.06
C CYS A 13 -10.73 -2.92 -4.08
N LEU A 14 -10.43 -2.86 -2.79
CA LEU A 14 -11.24 -2.20 -1.78
C LEU A 14 -10.98 -0.69 -1.78
N GLN A 15 -9.70 -0.29 -1.80
CA GLN A 15 -9.26 1.10 -1.82
C GLN A 15 -9.72 1.87 -3.05
N ALA A 16 -9.76 1.24 -4.23
CA ALA A 16 -10.06 1.93 -5.49
C ALA A 16 -11.42 2.64 -5.49
N ASN A 17 -12.42 2.07 -4.81
CA ASN A 17 -13.76 2.63 -4.76
C ASN A 17 -13.97 3.58 -3.56
N LEU A 18 -13.21 3.40 -2.47
CA LEU A 18 -13.09 4.42 -1.42
C LEU A 18 -12.44 5.70 -1.97
N ALA A 19 -11.41 5.55 -2.81
CA ALA A 19 -10.75 6.64 -3.50
C ALA A 19 -11.72 7.43 -4.39
N LEU A 20 -12.57 6.74 -5.15
CA LEU A 20 -13.64 7.36 -5.95
C LEU A 20 -14.61 8.20 -5.09
N LEU A 21 -15.04 7.66 -3.95
CA LEU A 21 -15.92 8.38 -3.03
C LEU A 21 -15.23 9.61 -2.42
N ALA A 22 -13.99 9.45 -1.97
CA ALA A 22 -13.21 10.53 -1.38
C ALA A 22 -13.00 11.69 -2.37
N ASP A 23 -12.58 11.37 -3.59
CA ASP A 23 -12.38 12.38 -4.64
C ASP A 23 -13.68 13.08 -5.05
N ARG A 24 -14.82 12.36 -5.02
CA ARG A 24 -16.14 12.94 -5.28
C ARG A 24 -16.55 13.96 -4.22
N HIS A 25 -16.24 13.71 -2.95
CA HIS A 25 -16.66 14.56 -1.84
C HIS A 25 -15.70 15.72 -1.56
N HIS A 26 -14.40 15.47 -1.65
CA HIS A 26 -13.36 16.38 -1.18
C HIS A 26 -12.47 16.93 -2.30
N GLY A 27 -12.69 16.48 -3.54
CA GLY A 27 -11.95 16.91 -4.71
C GLY A 27 -10.88 15.92 -5.15
N THR A 28 -10.53 15.98 -6.43
CA THR A 28 -9.54 15.10 -7.08
C THR A 28 -8.22 15.06 -6.31
N GLY A 29 -7.68 13.85 -6.13
CA GLY A 29 -6.40 13.64 -5.45
C GLY A 29 -6.53 13.43 -3.93
N THR A 30 -7.73 13.55 -3.35
CA THR A 30 -7.92 13.26 -1.92
C THR A 30 -7.50 11.83 -1.57
N HIS A 31 -7.75 10.88 -2.48
CA HIS A 31 -7.38 9.49 -2.31
C HIS A 31 -5.89 9.22 -2.06
N THR A 32 -4.98 10.11 -2.48
CA THR A 32 -3.54 9.91 -2.27
C THR A 32 -3.17 9.90 -0.78
N ARG A 33 -4.05 10.44 0.09
CA ARG A 33 -3.92 10.35 1.55
C ARG A 33 -3.92 8.92 2.08
N LEU A 34 -4.46 7.95 1.34
CA LEU A 34 -4.29 6.51 1.66
C LEU A 34 -2.81 6.08 1.63
N GLY A 35 -1.98 6.76 0.84
CA GLY A 35 -0.53 6.55 0.82
C GLY A 35 0.20 7.17 2.01
N ALA A 36 -0.47 7.85 2.94
CA ALA A 36 0.20 8.40 4.10
C ALA A 36 0.86 7.33 4.96
N VAL A 37 0.24 6.16 5.08
CA VAL A 37 0.79 4.99 5.75
C VAL A 37 0.93 3.87 4.72
N PRO A 38 2.12 3.28 4.55
CA PRO A 38 2.38 2.34 3.46
C PRO A 38 1.58 1.06 3.59
N HIS A 39 1.46 0.46 4.78
CA HIS A 39 0.64 -0.74 4.98
C HIS A 39 0.30 -0.97 6.46
N HIS A 40 -0.73 -1.78 6.71
CA HIS A 40 -1.03 -2.31 8.05
C HIS A 40 0.01 -3.36 8.46
N PRO A 41 0.29 -3.52 9.76
CA PRO A 41 1.11 -4.63 10.24
C PRO A 41 0.60 -5.98 9.73
N PRO A 42 1.47 -6.91 9.30
CA PRO A 42 1.05 -8.22 8.86
C PRO A 42 0.24 -8.94 9.95
N ARG A 43 -0.84 -9.62 9.54
CA ARG A 43 -1.72 -10.39 10.43
C ARG A 43 -1.74 -11.86 10.02
N PRO A 44 -2.02 -12.80 10.92
CA PRO A 44 -2.20 -14.20 10.52
C PRO A 44 -3.42 -14.35 9.60
N LEU A 45 -3.30 -15.27 8.65
CA LEU A 45 -4.43 -15.86 7.94
C LEU A 45 -5.16 -16.79 8.91
N ASP A 46 -6.47 -16.58 9.04
CA ASP A 46 -7.28 -17.26 10.06
C ASP A 46 -7.69 -18.68 9.63
N ASP A 47 -7.90 -18.90 8.33
CA ASP A 47 -8.52 -20.12 7.80
C ASP A 47 -7.80 -20.70 6.58
N GLY A 48 -8.07 -21.98 6.32
CA GLY A 48 -7.64 -22.67 5.11
C GLY A 48 -6.22 -23.25 5.17
N PRO A 49 -5.69 -23.71 4.03
CA PRO A 49 -4.42 -24.43 3.96
C PRO A 49 -3.19 -23.55 4.24
N LEU A 50 -3.38 -22.24 4.34
CA LEU A 50 -2.35 -21.24 4.62
C LEU A 50 -2.52 -20.60 6.01
N ALA A 51 -3.42 -21.14 6.84
CA ALA A 51 -3.67 -20.63 8.18
C ALA A 51 -2.36 -20.53 8.99
N GLY A 52 -2.18 -19.40 9.68
CA GLY A 52 -0.97 -19.07 10.42
C GLY A 52 0.14 -18.40 9.61
N LEU A 53 0.11 -18.41 8.27
CA LEU A 53 0.95 -17.51 7.48
C LEU A 53 0.51 -16.06 7.70
N LEU A 54 1.46 -15.14 7.67
CA LEU A 54 1.19 -13.72 7.85
C LEU A 54 0.89 -13.06 6.50
N THR A 55 -0.12 -12.19 6.45
CA THR A 55 -0.53 -11.44 5.27
C THR A 55 -0.60 -9.95 5.55
N VAL A 56 -0.24 -9.13 4.56
CA VAL A 56 -0.46 -7.69 4.53
C VAL A 56 -1.79 -7.30 3.89
N GLU A 57 -2.61 -8.27 3.49
CA GLU A 57 -3.94 -8.02 2.95
C GLU A 57 -4.83 -7.39 4.03
N PRO A 58 -5.25 -6.13 3.83
CA PRO A 58 -6.09 -5.43 4.78
C PRO A 58 -7.49 -6.06 4.79
N THR A 59 -8.04 -6.21 5.99
CA THR A 59 -9.45 -6.53 6.17
C THR A 59 -10.32 -5.35 5.73
N LEU A 60 -11.60 -5.64 5.43
CA LEU A 60 -12.58 -4.58 5.20
C LEU A 60 -12.65 -3.59 6.38
N ASP A 61 -12.58 -4.08 7.62
CA ASP A 61 -12.60 -3.23 8.81
C ASP A 61 -11.43 -2.25 8.85
N GLN A 62 -10.22 -2.69 8.48
CA GLN A 62 -9.05 -1.82 8.36
C GLN A 62 -9.24 -0.78 7.26
N GLN A 63 -9.78 -1.16 6.10
CA GLN A 63 -10.05 -0.22 5.00
C GLN A 63 -11.09 0.84 5.39
N LEU A 64 -12.13 0.45 6.13
CA LEU A 64 -13.16 1.38 6.63
C LEU A 64 -12.58 2.33 7.70
N ALA A 65 -11.70 1.82 8.56
CA ALA A 65 -10.99 2.65 9.53
C ALA A 65 -10.09 3.69 8.84
N ASP A 66 -9.33 3.27 7.82
CA ASP A 66 -8.48 4.16 7.01
C ASP A 66 -9.31 5.19 6.24
N ALA A 67 -10.49 4.81 5.72
CA ALA A 67 -11.40 5.75 5.06
C ALA A 67 -11.86 6.87 6.01
N ALA A 68 -12.20 6.53 7.26
CA ALA A 68 -12.58 7.52 8.26
C ALA A 68 -11.39 8.42 8.68
N ALA A 69 -10.23 7.80 8.90
CA ALA A 69 -9.03 8.48 9.40
C ALA A 69 -8.37 9.38 8.34
N LEU A 70 -8.23 8.88 7.11
CA LEU A 70 -7.40 9.50 6.06
C LEU A 70 -8.23 10.22 5.00
N LEU A 71 -9.46 9.74 4.72
CA LEU A 71 -10.29 10.25 3.62
C LEU A 71 -11.50 11.06 4.09
N GLY A 72 -11.74 11.16 5.40
CA GLY A 72 -12.91 11.86 5.93
C GLY A 72 -14.22 11.23 5.47
N LEU A 73 -14.27 9.90 5.43
CA LEU A 73 -15.45 9.11 5.10
C LEU A 73 -15.88 8.29 6.32
N ASP A 74 -16.85 8.78 7.08
CA ASP A 74 -17.33 8.07 8.27
C ASP A 74 -18.46 7.11 7.90
N VAL A 75 -18.38 5.87 8.39
CA VAL A 75 -19.42 4.85 8.20
C VAL A 75 -20.67 5.26 9.00
N THR A 76 -21.80 5.43 8.31
CA THR A 76 -23.10 5.73 8.95
C THR A 76 -24.02 4.54 9.00
N ASP A 77 -23.94 3.66 8.00
CA ASP A 77 -24.68 2.40 7.94
C ASP A 77 -23.76 1.33 7.36
N ARG A 78 -23.78 0.15 7.96
CA ARG A 78 -23.06 -1.04 7.50
C ARG A 78 -23.93 -2.23 7.77
N ARG A 79 -24.22 -2.99 6.71
CA ARG A 79 -25.04 -4.20 6.82
C ARG A 79 -24.66 -5.20 5.74
N ARG A 80 -24.98 -6.46 6.02
CA ARG A 80 -24.96 -7.51 5.01
C ARG A 80 -26.35 -7.63 4.39
N SER A 81 -26.43 -7.40 3.10
CA SER A 81 -27.65 -7.61 2.31
C SER A 81 -27.78 -9.08 1.92
N GLY A 82 -29.00 -9.59 1.96
CA GLY A 82 -29.29 -10.96 1.55
C GLY A 82 -29.15 -11.17 0.04
N PRO A 83 -29.05 -12.42 -0.43
CA PRO A 83 -29.02 -12.71 -1.86
C PRO A 83 -30.21 -12.07 -2.61
N GLY A 84 -29.91 -11.30 -3.65
CA GLY A 84 -30.90 -10.63 -4.50
C GLY A 84 -31.51 -9.34 -3.93
N GLU A 85 -31.11 -8.91 -2.73
CA GLU A 85 -31.55 -7.65 -2.16
C GLU A 85 -30.85 -6.48 -2.86
N VAL A 86 -31.60 -5.68 -3.63
CA VAL A 86 -31.07 -4.48 -4.27
C VAL A 86 -30.79 -3.42 -3.20
N PRO A 87 -29.55 -2.89 -3.10
CA PRO A 87 -29.21 -1.86 -2.14
C PRO A 87 -30.04 -0.58 -2.36
N ASP A 88 -30.48 0.04 -1.26
CA ASP A 88 -31.20 1.30 -1.31
C ASP A 88 -30.21 2.46 -1.53
N THR A 89 -30.13 2.96 -2.76
CA THR A 89 -29.27 4.09 -3.13
C THR A 89 -29.87 5.45 -2.77
N ALA A 90 -31.01 5.52 -2.08
CA ALA A 90 -31.55 6.78 -1.57
C ALA A 90 -30.52 7.48 -0.67
N GLY A 91 -30.25 8.75 -0.96
CA GLY A 91 -29.26 9.55 -0.21
C GLY A 91 -27.82 9.46 -0.72
N GLY A 92 -27.58 8.78 -1.85
CA GLY A 92 -26.29 8.82 -2.56
C GLY A 92 -25.64 7.45 -2.74
N PRO A 93 -24.40 7.41 -3.29
CA PRO A 93 -23.74 6.17 -3.67
C PRO A 93 -23.52 5.26 -2.47
N LEU A 94 -23.73 3.97 -2.67
CA LEU A 94 -23.40 2.91 -1.72
C LEU A 94 -22.09 2.23 -2.12
N TYR A 95 -21.23 2.00 -1.14
CA TYR A 95 -20.06 1.14 -1.30
C TYR A 95 -20.49 -0.30 -1.04
N VAL A 96 -20.24 -1.17 -2.00
CA VAL A 96 -20.64 -2.58 -1.94
C VAL A 96 -19.39 -3.44 -2.03
N VAL A 97 -19.28 -4.44 -1.17
CA VAL A 97 -18.27 -5.50 -1.22
C VAL A 97 -18.96 -6.82 -1.47
N ALA A 98 -18.51 -7.53 -2.49
CA ALA A 98 -19.05 -8.82 -2.88
C ALA A 98 -17.92 -9.72 -3.40
N ASP A 99 -18.24 -11.00 -3.57
CA ASP A 99 -17.30 -11.95 -4.16
C ASP A 99 -17.18 -11.74 -5.68
N ALA A 100 -15.97 -11.38 -6.11
CA ALA A 100 -15.61 -11.12 -7.50
C ALA A 100 -15.84 -12.31 -8.44
N TYR A 101 -15.89 -13.53 -7.91
CA TYR A 101 -16.23 -14.73 -8.68
C TYR A 101 -17.57 -14.57 -9.42
N HIS A 102 -18.49 -13.79 -8.85
CA HIS A 102 -19.85 -13.60 -9.38
C HIS A 102 -20.04 -12.26 -10.12
N LEU A 103 -19.00 -11.42 -10.22
CA LEU A 103 -19.09 -10.09 -10.83
C LEU A 103 -18.62 -10.14 -12.29
N PRO A 104 -19.51 -10.02 -13.30
CA PRO A 104 -19.19 -10.30 -14.69
C PRO A 104 -18.25 -9.28 -15.36
N TRP A 105 -17.99 -8.13 -14.72
CA TRP A 105 -17.15 -7.07 -15.26
C TRP A 105 -15.69 -7.11 -14.78
N VAL A 106 -15.37 -7.97 -13.81
CA VAL A 106 -13.99 -8.16 -13.33
C VAL A 106 -13.40 -9.47 -13.85
N PRO A 107 -12.08 -9.56 -14.05
CA PRO A 107 -11.46 -10.75 -14.65
C PRO A 107 -11.52 -12.00 -13.77
N TYR A 108 -11.92 -11.87 -12.50
CA TYR A 108 -12.07 -12.99 -11.57
C TYR A 108 -13.36 -13.80 -11.78
N HIS A 109 -14.31 -13.27 -12.57
CA HIS A 109 -15.60 -13.89 -12.83
C HIS A 109 -15.47 -15.36 -13.25
N GLY A 110 -16.17 -16.25 -12.55
CA GLY A 110 -16.17 -17.69 -12.78
C GLY A 110 -14.84 -18.38 -12.51
N THR A 111 -13.84 -17.68 -11.95
CA THR A 111 -12.47 -18.17 -11.90
C THR A 111 -11.81 -18.14 -10.53
N LYS A 112 -11.91 -17.03 -9.78
CA LYS A 112 -11.31 -16.91 -8.44
C LYS A 112 -12.23 -16.17 -7.49
N HIS A 113 -12.43 -16.76 -6.31
CA HIS A 113 -13.11 -16.11 -5.19
C HIS A 113 -12.16 -15.08 -4.58
N VAL A 114 -12.59 -13.83 -4.51
CA VAL A 114 -11.86 -12.72 -3.89
C VAL A 114 -12.84 -11.61 -3.55
N GLU A 115 -12.66 -10.98 -2.40
CA GLU A 115 -13.44 -9.79 -2.05
C GLU A 115 -13.15 -8.66 -3.03
N HIS A 116 -14.20 -8.00 -3.50
CA HIS A 116 -14.07 -6.90 -4.45
C HIS A 116 -15.13 -5.85 -4.18
N SER A 117 -14.71 -4.59 -4.18
CA SER A 117 -15.64 -3.49 -3.96
C SER A 117 -16.04 -2.80 -5.26
N PHE A 118 -17.17 -2.11 -5.21
CA PHE A 118 -17.64 -1.20 -6.26
C PHE A 118 -18.65 -0.22 -5.65
N LEU A 119 -18.99 0.84 -6.38
CA LEU A 119 -20.03 1.78 -6.00
C LEU A 119 -21.31 1.52 -6.78
N VAL A 120 -22.45 1.65 -6.11
CA VAL A 120 -23.78 1.64 -6.72
C VAL A 120 -24.42 3.00 -6.48
N ASP A 121 -24.80 3.69 -7.54
CA ASP A 121 -25.49 4.98 -7.50
C ASP A 121 -26.83 4.90 -8.26
N ASP A 122 -27.77 5.78 -7.93
CA ASP A 122 -28.96 5.98 -8.78
C ASP A 122 -28.54 6.86 -9.96
N ASP A 123 -28.95 6.51 -11.18
CA ASP A 123 -28.66 7.34 -12.35
C ASP A 123 -29.61 8.55 -12.49
N GLY A 124 -30.57 8.68 -11.58
CA GLY A 124 -31.60 9.73 -11.54
C GLY A 124 -32.87 9.37 -12.31
N GLY A 125 -32.90 8.21 -12.99
CA GLY A 125 -34.03 7.71 -13.77
C GLY A 125 -34.95 6.74 -13.02
N GLY A 126 -34.61 6.35 -11.78
CA GLY A 126 -35.44 5.51 -10.91
C GLY A 126 -35.40 4.01 -11.22
N ASP A 127 -35.23 3.60 -12.49
CA ASP A 127 -35.21 2.19 -12.91
C ASP A 127 -33.81 1.63 -13.21
N THR A 128 -32.81 2.50 -13.30
CA THR A 128 -31.43 2.16 -13.64
C THR A 128 -30.50 2.52 -12.49
N LEU A 129 -29.52 1.65 -12.27
CA LEU A 129 -28.42 1.83 -11.33
C LEU A 129 -27.13 2.04 -12.12
N LEU A 130 -26.24 2.87 -11.59
CA LEU A 130 -24.91 3.07 -12.13
C LEU A 130 -23.90 2.38 -11.22
N ILE A 131 -23.26 1.33 -11.73
CA ILE A 131 -22.11 0.71 -11.10
C ILE A 131 -20.88 1.51 -11.50
N SER A 132 -20.09 1.96 -10.53
CA SER A 132 -18.76 2.53 -10.75
C SER A 132 -17.73 1.66 -10.07
N ASP A 133 -16.76 1.19 -10.83
CA ASP A 133 -15.66 0.38 -10.34
C ASP A 133 -14.35 1.06 -10.72
N GLY A 134 -13.57 1.47 -9.72
CA GLY A 134 -12.28 2.13 -9.89
C GLY A 134 -11.11 1.17 -10.09
N TYR A 135 -11.33 -0.14 -10.03
CA TYR A 135 -10.25 -1.11 -9.98
C TYR A 135 -9.45 -1.16 -11.29
N HIS A 136 -8.12 -1.17 -11.16
CA HIS A 136 -7.18 -1.26 -12.27
C HIS A 136 -6.15 -2.35 -11.99
N ASN A 137 -6.20 -3.45 -12.73
CA ASN A 137 -5.23 -4.53 -12.62
C ASN A 137 -5.11 -5.38 -13.90
N ASP A 138 -3.94 -5.97 -14.12
CA ASP A 138 -3.73 -7.01 -15.12
C ASP A 138 -3.53 -8.33 -14.39
N THR A 139 -4.42 -9.29 -14.65
CA THR A 139 -4.39 -10.63 -14.05
C THR A 139 -4.14 -11.68 -15.13
N GLN A 140 -3.90 -12.92 -14.71
CA GLN A 140 -3.79 -14.03 -15.66
C GLN A 140 -5.12 -14.37 -16.38
N TRP A 141 -6.25 -13.86 -15.90
CA TRP A 141 -7.59 -14.12 -16.44
C TRP A 141 -8.12 -12.97 -17.29
N GLY A 142 -7.43 -11.84 -17.30
CA GLY A 142 -7.83 -10.67 -18.05
C GLY A 142 -7.48 -9.37 -17.34
N ARG A 143 -7.94 -8.27 -17.93
CA ARG A 143 -7.68 -6.91 -17.51
C ARG A 143 -8.89 -6.34 -16.79
N ALA A 144 -8.70 -5.84 -15.57
CA ALA A 144 -9.62 -4.93 -14.91
C ALA A 144 -9.25 -3.49 -15.27
N ARG A 145 -10.23 -2.71 -15.72
CA ARG A 145 -10.07 -1.29 -16.00
C ARG A 145 -11.19 -0.52 -15.32
N PRO A 146 -10.91 0.72 -14.85
CA PRO A 146 -11.95 1.54 -14.26
C PRO A 146 -13.14 1.72 -15.21
N ALA A 147 -14.34 1.42 -14.74
CA ALA A 147 -15.53 1.32 -15.58
C ALA A 147 -16.78 1.86 -14.91
N ARG A 148 -17.71 2.35 -15.74
CA ARG A 148 -19.07 2.72 -15.36
C ARG A 148 -20.05 1.90 -16.15
N LEU A 149 -20.90 1.16 -15.46
CA LEU A 149 -21.77 0.17 -16.07
C LEU A 149 -23.21 0.47 -15.64
N PRO A 150 -24.10 0.87 -16.56
CA PRO A 150 -25.52 0.98 -16.26
C PRO A 150 -26.12 -0.42 -16.13
N TYR A 151 -26.98 -0.62 -15.14
CA TYR A 151 -27.72 -1.85 -14.90
C TYR A 151 -29.18 -1.54 -14.63
N GLY A 152 -30.11 -2.28 -15.23
CA GLY A 152 -31.50 -2.25 -14.77
C GLY A 152 -31.60 -2.81 -13.35
N ARG A 153 -32.50 -2.28 -12.51
CA ARG A 153 -32.65 -2.76 -11.11
C ARG A 153 -32.94 -4.27 -11.03
N GLU A 154 -33.75 -4.81 -11.93
CA GLU A 154 -34.06 -6.25 -11.97
C GLU A 154 -32.87 -7.11 -12.43
N GLU A 155 -32.10 -6.61 -13.41
CA GLU A 155 -30.86 -7.25 -13.86
C GLU A 155 -29.84 -7.29 -12.73
N PHE A 156 -29.67 -6.18 -12.02
CA PHE A 156 -28.78 -6.11 -10.88
C PHE A 156 -29.25 -7.00 -9.72
N ALA A 157 -30.56 -7.03 -9.43
CA ALA A 157 -31.12 -7.97 -8.46
C ALA A 157 -30.81 -9.44 -8.82
N THR A 158 -30.87 -9.77 -10.10
CA THR A 158 -30.54 -11.12 -10.59
C THR A 158 -29.08 -11.46 -10.39
N LEU A 159 -28.18 -10.49 -10.63
CA LEU A 159 -26.75 -10.64 -10.32
C LEU A 159 -26.52 -10.86 -8.82
N LEU A 160 -27.18 -10.08 -7.96
CA LEU A 160 -27.04 -10.23 -6.51
C LEU A 160 -27.61 -11.55 -5.98
N LYS A 161 -28.56 -12.19 -6.68
CA LYS A 161 -29.01 -13.55 -6.34
C LYS A 161 -27.94 -14.61 -6.58
N ALA A 162 -26.97 -14.34 -7.46
CA ALA A 162 -25.86 -15.24 -7.70
C ALA A 162 -24.80 -15.20 -6.59
N LEU A 163 -24.87 -14.24 -5.67
CA LEU A 163 -23.99 -14.13 -4.51
C LEU A 163 -24.53 -14.99 -3.35
N PRO A 164 -23.97 -16.20 -3.09
CA PRO A 164 -24.52 -17.10 -2.08
C PRO A 164 -24.45 -16.52 -0.66
N ASP A 165 -23.38 -15.78 -0.37
CA ASP A 165 -23.14 -15.15 0.94
C ASP A 165 -23.68 -13.71 1.02
N GLY A 166 -24.36 -13.24 -0.03
CA GLY A 166 -24.85 -11.88 -0.16
C GLY A 166 -23.75 -10.88 -0.47
N ALA A 167 -23.99 -9.61 -0.11
CA ALA A 167 -23.03 -8.53 -0.27
C ALA A 167 -23.00 -7.68 0.99
N GLU A 168 -21.85 -7.11 1.30
CA GLU A 168 -21.73 -6.11 2.34
C GLU A 168 -21.93 -4.72 1.75
N THR A 169 -22.82 -3.93 2.34
CA THR A 169 -23.12 -2.57 1.90
C THR A 169 -22.78 -1.58 3.00
N VAL A 170 -22.10 -0.51 2.61
CA VAL A 170 -21.63 0.55 3.50
C VAL A 170 -22.07 1.90 2.95
N ARG A 171 -22.69 2.69 3.82
CA ARG A 171 -22.98 4.10 3.57
C ARG A 171 -22.01 4.98 4.32
N PHE A 172 -21.47 5.97 3.62
CA PHE A 172 -20.58 6.96 4.20
C PHE A 172 -21.27 8.32 4.34
N THR A 173 -20.89 9.06 5.37
CA THR A 173 -21.07 10.51 5.41
C THR A 173 -19.71 11.19 5.29
N PRO A 174 -19.55 12.21 4.43
CA PRO A 174 -18.32 12.96 4.39
C PRO A 174 -18.18 13.80 5.68
N ARG A 175 -16.98 13.78 6.25
CA ARG A 175 -16.55 14.66 7.35
C ARG A 175 -15.51 15.63 6.81
N PRO A 176 -15.46 16.89 7.30
CA PRO A 176 -14.40 17.81 6.90
C PRO A 176 -13.01 17.20 7.08
N LEU A 177 -12.18 17.31 6.04
CA LEU A 177 -10.80 16.85 6.08
C LEU A 177 -9.98 17.69 7.07
N GLY A 178 -9.20 17.01 7.90
CA GLY A 178 -8.16 17.63 8.70
C GLY A 178 -6.93 17.99 7.86
N ALA A 179 -5.85 18.43 8.52
CA ALA A 179 -4.54 18.59 7.89
C ALA A 179 -4.09 17.25 7.27
N PRO A 180 -3.41 17.27 6.11
CA PRO A 180 -2.78 16.07 5.56
C PRO A 180 -1.86 15.41 6.60
N PRO A 181 -2.00 14.10 6.86
CA PRO A 181 -1.16 13.41 7.84
C PRO A 181 0.32 13.44 7.41
N GLU A 182 1.24 13.44 8.36
CA GLU A 182 2.65 13.25 7.99
C GLU A 182 2.87 11.85 7.41
N PRO A 183 3.73 11.69 6.38
CA PRO A 183 4.07 10.38 5.86
C PRO A 183 4.62 9.48 6.97
N GLY A 184 3.97 8.35 7.20
CA GLY A 184 4.37 7.35 8.17
C GLY A 184 5.61 6.58 7.72
N HIS A 185 6.28 5.97 8.71
CA HIS A 185 7.37 5.05 8.45
C HIS A 185 6.84 3.71 7.94
N VAL A 186 7.63 3.02 7.10
CA VAL A 186 7.37 1.65 6.70
C VAL A 186 7.92 0.74 7.80
N PRO A 187 7.09 0.05 8.62
CA PRO A 187 7.61 -0.88 9.59
C PRO A 187 8.17 -2.12 8.88
N ALA A 188 9.24 -2.69 9.43
CA ALA A 188 9.69 -4.01 9.03
C ALA A 188 8.63 -5.05 9.44
N PRO A 189 8.35 -6.06 8.59
CA PRO A 189 7.49 -7.16 8.99
C PRO A 189 8.17 -7.99 10.10
N PRO A 190 7.40 -8.77 10.87
CA PRO A 190 7.98 -9.59 11.93
C PRO A 190 8.90 -10.68 11.34
N PRO A 191 9.92 -11.15 12.09
CA PRO A 191 10.95 -12.07 11.58
C PRO A 191 10.42 -13.37 10.96
N GLU A 192 9.27 -13.85 11.41
CA GLU A 192 8.59 -15.05 10.91
C GLU A 192 7.87 -14.87 9.57
N TYR A 193 7.73 -13.63 9.08
CA TYR A 193 6.97 -13.33 7.86
C TYR A 193 7.49 -14.08 6.64
N LEU A 194 8.76 -13.88 6.25
CA LEU A 194 9.34 -14.54 5.09
C LEU A 194 9.61 -16.05 5.30
N PRO A 195 10.16 -16.50 6.45
CA PRO A 195 10.33 -17.93 6.72
C PRO A 195 9.04 -18.72 6.60
N GLY A 196 7.91 -18.16 7.05
CA GLY A 196 6.59 -18.78 6.88
C GLY A 196 6.30 -19.16 5.44
N TYR A 197 6.51 -18.23 4.50
CA TYR A 197 6.33 -18.51 3.07
C TYR A 197 7.43 -19.36 2.46
N ALA A 198 8.69 -19.23 2.91
CA ALA A 198 9.82 -19.97 2.35
C ALA A 198 9.78 -21.46 2.70
N GLU A 199 9.31 -21.79 3.90
CA GLU A 199 9.37 -23.14 4.46
C GLU A 199 8.02 -23.88 4.40
N HIS A 200 6.95 -23.21 3.94
CA HIS A 200 5.62 -23.80 3.87
C HIS A 200 5.60 -25.12 3.06
N PRO A 201 4.97 -26.20 3.56
CA PRO A 201 5.01 -27.51 2.91
C PRO A 201 4.29 -27.55 1.56
N ASP A 202 3.18 -26.80 1.42
CA ASP A 202 2.56 -26.58 0.11
C ASP A 202 3.23 -25.37 -0.56
N ARG A 203 4.30 -25.65 -1.32
CA ARG A 203 5.05 -24.63 -2.06
C ARG A 203 4.17 -23.87 -3.06
N ARG A 204 3.23 -24.57 -3.72
CA ARG A 204 2.39 -23.96 -4.76
C ARG A 204 1.45 -22.94 -4.14
N ALA A 205 0.76 -23.31 -3.06
CA ALA A 205 -0.16 -22.42 -2.36
C ALA A 205 0.57 -21.24 -1.71
N ALA A 206 1.75 -21.49 -1.11
CA ALA A 206 2.55 -20.42 -0.49
C ALA A 206 3.05 -19.40 -1.53
N LEU A 207 3.52 -19.85 -2.70
CA LEU A 207 3.95 -18.94 -3.77
C LEU A 207 2.77 -18.20 -4.41
N GLU A 208 1.60 -18.83 -4.52
CA GLU A 208 0.39 -18.14 -4.99
C GLU A 208 0.01 -17.00 -4.05
N ALA A 209 0.01 -17.24 -2.73
CA ALA A 209 -0.26 -16.22 -1.73
C ALA A 209 0.84 -15.15 -1.70
N PHE A 210 2.11 -15.54 -1.72
CA PHE A 210 3.23 -14.59 -1.72
C PHE A 210 3.27 -13.69 -2.97
N THR A 211 2.71 -14.15 -4.09
CA THR A 211 2.48 -13.31 -5.27
C THR A 211 1.51 -12.16 -4.96
N LEU A 212 0.44 -12.42 -4.19
CA LEU A 212 -0.48 -11.38 -3.73
C LEU A 212 0.20 -10.42 -2.75
N GLU A 213 0.95 -10.95 -1.79
CA GLU A 213 1.70 -10.15 -0.80
C GLU A 213 2.63 -9.14 -1.47
N THR A 214 3.50 -9.61 -2.37
CA THR A 214 4.46 -8.75 -3.10
C THR A 214 3.74 -7.70 -3.95
N TRP A 215 2.60 -8.05 -4.55
CA TRP A 215 1.77 -7.12 -5.31
C TRP A 215 1.15 -6.02 -4.43
N LEU A 216 0.59 -6.38 -3.27
CA LEU A 216 0.04 -5.43 -2.30
C LEU A 216 1.14 -4.50 -1.78
N LEU A 217 2.29 -5.07 -1.39
CA LEU A 217 3.45 -4.35 -0.90
C LEU A 217 3.99 -3.34 -1.94
N ALA A 218 4.15 -3.74 -3.20
CA ALA A 218 4.61 -2.84 -4.26
C ALA A 218 3.61 -1.69 -4.50
N ARG A 219 2.30 -1.98 -4.52
CA ARG A 219 1.25 -0.97 -4.69
C ARG A 219 1.22 0.05 -3.56
N ALA A 220 1.24 -0.43 -2.32
CA ALA A 220 1.38 0.36 -1.11
C ALA A 220 2.54 1.37 -1.20
N ARG A 221 3.73 0.91 -1.59
CA ARG A 221 4.93 1.75 -1.72
C ARG A 221 4.81 2.78 -2.83
N ARG A 222 4.18 2.43 -3.96
CA ARG A 222 3.93 3.36 -5.07
C ARG A 222 2.94 4.44 -4.65
N LEU A 223 1.86 4.08 -3.96
CA LEU A 223 0.90 5.05 -3.42
C LEU A 223 1.55 5.97 -2.38
N HIS A 224 2.39 5.41 -1.50
CA HIS A 224 3.17 6.17 -0.54
C HIS A 224 4.15 7.14 -1.21
N ALA A 225 4.83 6.71 -2.27
CA ALA A 225 5.70 7.58 -3.06
C ALA A 225 4.92 8.76 -3.68
N VAL A 226 3.76 8.49 -4.30
CA VAL A 226 2.87 9.54 -4.84
C VAL A 226 2.49 10.54 -3.75
N TYR A 227 2.06 10.06 -2.58
CA TYR A 227 1.71 10.93 -1.46
C TYR A 227 2.88 11.83 -1.03
N ARG A 228 4.10 11.28 -0.94
CA ARG A 228 5.30 12.05 -0.57
C ARG A 228 5.71 13.06 -1.63
N GLU A 229 5.60 12.72 -2.91
CA GLU A 229 5.88 13.61 -4.03
C GLU A 229 4.96 14.83 -3.99
N GLU A 230 3.65 14.62 -3.81
CA GLU A 230 2.66 15.68 -3.67
C GLU A 230 2.93 16.57 -2.45
N ARG A 231 3.25 15.96 -1.30
CA ARG A 231 3.58 16.68 -0.06
C ARG A 231 4.84 17.53 -0.17
N ARG A 232 5.85 17.04 -0.91
CA ARG A 232 7.11 17.77 -1.15
C ARG A 232 6.97 18.85 -2.21
N GLY A 233 6.02 18.72 -3.13
CA GLY A 233 5.89 19.60 -4.29
C GLY A 233 7.08 19.49 -5.27
N ALA A 234 7.82 18.39 -5.21
CA ALA A 234 9.02 18.12 -5.99
C ALA A 234 9.08 16.64 -6.34
N GLY A 235 9.72 16.31 -7.46
CA GLY A 235 9.79 14.94 -7.97
C GLY A 235 10.42 13.95 -6.98
N LEU A 236 10.10 12.67 -7.14
CA LEU A 236 10.68 11.60 -6.33
C LEU A 236 12.23 11.63 -6.35
N PRO A 237 12.90 11.42 -5.21
CA PRO A 237 14.35 11.18 -5.20
C PRO A 237 14.72 9.92 -5.99
N GLU A 238 15.93 9.88 -6.58
CA GLU A 238 16.40 8.70 -7.32
C GLU A 238 16.38 7.41 -6.48
N PRO A 239 16.84 7.40 -5.20
CA PRO A 239 16.78 6.17 -4.40
C PRO A 239 15.36 5.62 -4.22
N VAL A 240 14.35 6.50 -4.15
CA VAL A 240 12.95 6.06 -4.11
C VAL A 240 12.53 5.44 -5.43
N ARG A 241 12.92 6.03 -6.56
CA ARG A 241 12.59 5.48 -7.90
C ARG A 241 13.23 4.12 -8.11
N GLU A 242 14.50 3.97 -7.82
CA GLU A 242 15.23 2.71 -7.93
C GLU A 242 14.60 1.64 -7.03
N HIS A 243 14.26 2.00 -5.80
CA HIS A 243 13.60 1.10 -4.86
C HIS A 243 12.24 0.61 -5.39
N LEU A 244 11.42 1.50 -5.97
CA LEU A 244 10.16 1.09 -6.59
C LEU A 244 10.37 0.14 -7.79
N GLN A 245 11.45 0.31 -8.56
CA GLN A 245 11.81 -0.62 -9.63
C GLN A 245 12.25 -1.99 -9.10
N ARG A 246 12.98 -2.03 -7.98
CA ARG A 246 13.32 -3.29 -7.29
C ARG A 246 12.06 -4.04 -6.87
N TRP A 247 11.06 -3.34 -6.35
CA TRP A 247 9.75 -3.93 -6.02
C TRP A 247 9.00 -4.46 -7.23
N ASP A 248 9.01 -3.76 -8.38
CA ASP A 248 8.42 -4.29 -9.61
C ASP A 248 9.10 -5.60 -10.04
N ALA A 249 10.42 -5.64 -10.02
CA ALA A 249 11.19 -6.84 -10.36
C ALA A 249 10.89 -8.01 -9.40
N LEU A 250 10.67 -7.71 -8.11
CA LEU A 250 10.27 -8.71 -7.12
C LEU A 250 8.87 -9.26 -7.40
N VAL A 251 7.90 -8.42 -7.76
CA VAL A 251 6.55 -8.85 -8.17
C VAL A 251 6.61 -9.79 -9.38
N GLU A 252 7.41 -9.43 -10.41
CA GLU A 252 7.62 -10.28 -11.58
C GLU A 252 8.26 -11.62 -11.20
N HIS A 253 9.25 -11.60 -10.30
CA HIS A 253 9.96 -12.80 -9.86
C HIS A 253 9.05 -13.74 -9.05
N ALA A 254 8.24 -13.20 -8.12
CA ALA A 254 7.27 -13.96 -7.34
C ALA A 254 6.24 -14.64 -8.26
N TYR A 255 5.67 -13.89 -9.21
CA TYR A 255 4.72 -14.45 -10.17
C TYR A 255 5.35 -15.52 -11.07
N LEU A 256 6.58 -15.31 -11.55
CA LEU A 256 7.31 -16.31 -12.33
C LEU A 256 7.55 -17.58 -11.52
N ALA A 257 7.98 -17.46 -10.26
CA ALA A 257 8.22 -18.57 -9.35
C ALA A 257 6.93 -19.39 -9.14
N PHE A 258 5.82 -18.73 -8.80
CA PHE A 258 4.50 -19.34 -8.69
C PHE A 258 4.13 -20.10 -9.97
N ARG A 259 4.19 -19.45 -11.14
CA ARG A 259 3.78 -20.07 -12.42
C ARG A 259 4.65 -21.23 -12.86
N ARG A 260 5.90 -21.29 -12.40
CA ARG A 260 6.78 -22.45 -12.64
C ARG A 260 6.37 -23.62 -11.76
N VAL A 261 6.21 -23.41 -10.46
CA VAL A 261 5.81 -24.45 -9.51
C VAL A 261 4.42 -24.99 -9.82
N ASP A 262 3.47 -24.11 -10.16
CA ASP A 262 2.12 -24.47 -10.62
C ASP A 262 2.13 -25.40 -11.85
N ARG A 263 3.15 -25.29 -12.70
CA ARG A 263 3.37 -26.15 -13.88
C ARG A 263 4.26 -27.36 -13.59
N GLY A 264 4.50 -27.69 -12.33
CA GLY A 264 5.33 -28.82 -11.91
C GLY A 264 6.83 -28.65 -12.21
N ARG A 265 7.31 -27.41 -12.36
CA ARG A 265 8.72 -27.09 -12.57
C ARG A 265 9.38 -26.60 -11.28
N ALA A 266 10.70 -26.68 -11.22
CA ALA A 266 11.46 -26.19 -10.07
C ALA A 266 11.27 -24.69 -9.82
N GLU A 267 11.15 -24.34 -8.54
CA GLU A 267 11.16 -22.98 -7.99
C GLU A 267 12.50 -22.29 -8.31
N PRO A 268 12.49 -21.08 -8.87
CA PRO A 268 13.70 -20.28 -9.03
C PRO A 268 14.31 -19.92 -7.66
N PRO A 269 15.65 -19.95 -7.52
CA PRO A 269 16.31 -19.57 -6.27
C PRO A 269 16.28 -18.05 -6.05
N GLY A 270 16.53 -17.63 -4.81
CA GLY A 270 16.80 -16.22 -4.50
C GLY A 270 15.56 -15.34 -4.36
N LEU A 271 14.34 -15.90 -4.27
CA LEU A 271 13.11 -15.11 -4.17
C LEU A 271 12.98 -14.45 -2.79
N PHE A 272 13.16 -15.23 -1.73
CA PHE A 272 12.96 -14.75 -0.36
C PHE A 272 14.14 -13.90 0.12
N GLU A 273 15.35 -14.16 -0.38
CA GLU A 273 16.53 -13.32 -0.16
C GLU A 273 16.31 -11.92 -0.74
N ARG A 274 15.85 -11.82 -2.00
CA ARG A 274 15.50 -10.55 -2.63
C ARG A 274 14.34 -9.83 -1.93
N ALA A 275 13.37 -10.59 -1.41
CA ALA A 275 12.29 -10.01 -0.64
C ALA A 275 12.78 -9.43 0.70
N ALA A 276 13.67 -10.15 1.39
CA ALA A 276 14.28 -9.68 2.64
C ALA A 276 15.07 -8.39 2.42
N GLU A 277 15.90 -8.36 1.38
CA GLU A 277 16.65 -7.16 0.96
C GLU A 277 15.69 -5.99 0.67
N ALA A 278 14.68 -6.19 -0.17
CA ALA A 278 13.72 -5.13 -0.51
C ALA A 278 12.94 -4.61 0.71
N LEU A 279 12.60 -5.47 1.67
CA LEU A 279 11.93 -5.07 2.90
C LEU A 279 12.85 -4.27 3.83
N ALA A 280 14.12 -4.68 3.97
CA ALA A 280 15.10 -3.94 4.77
C ALA A 280 15.35 -2.52 4.21
N GLN A 281 15.39 -2.40 2.88
CA GLN A 281 15.64 -1.14 2.19
C GLN A 281 14.48 -0.14 2.25
N ASP A 282 13.28 -0.54 2.68
CA ASP A 282 12.12 0.36 2.78
C ASP A 282 12.36 1.52 3.75
N ALA A 283 12.92 1.21 4.92
CA ALA A 283 13.19 2.21 5.96
C ALA A 283 14.17 3.27 5.46
N VAL A 284 15.01 2.93 4.48
CA VAL A 284 16.02 3.82 3.95
C VAL A 284 15.46 4.62 2.78
N ALA A 285 14.87 3.93 1.79
CA ALA A 285 14.21 4.59 0.66
C ALA A 285 13.14 5.60 1.13
N PHE A 286 12.36 5.23 2.14
CA PHE A 286 11.27 6.07 2.64
C PHE A 286 11.58 6.85 3.92
N GLY A 287 12.49 6.40 4.77
CA GLY A 287 12.69 6.95 6.12
C GLY A 287 14.07 7.50 6.46
N ALA A 288 15.10 7.33 5.61
CA ALA A 288 16.48 7.76 5.92
C ALA A 288 16.56 9.21 6.41
N GLY A 289 15.85 10.13 5.73
CA GLY A 289 15.81 11.54 6.13
C GLY A 289 15.27 11.80 7.54
N ALA A 290 14.18 11.13 7.93
CA ALA A 290 13.58 11.33 9.26
C ALA A 290 14.42 10.67 10.34
N ALA A 291 14.88 9.44 10.12
CA ALA A 291 15.73 8.73 11.07
C ALA A 291 17.09 9.42 11.29
N VAL A 292 17.72 9.92 10.22
CA VAL A 292 18.97 10.70 10.34
C VAL A 292 18.71 11.99 11.13
N ARG A 293 17.62 12.71 10.86
CA ARG A 293 17.26 13.92 11.62
C ARG A 293 17.02 13.61 13.10
N GLU A 294 16.29 12.55 13.41
CA GLU A 294 16.04 12.10 14.78
C GLU A 294 17.35 11.78 15.51
N VAL A 295 18.25 11.01 14.88
CA VAL A 295 19.56 10.68 15.46
C VAL A 295 20.41 11.93 15.66
N VAL A 296 20.51 12.79 14.65
CA VAL A 296 21.30 14.02 14.75
C VAL A 296 20.73 14.95 15.82
N ALA A 297 19.41 15.17 15.87
CA ALA A 297 18.76 15.99 16.88
C ALA A 297 18.99 15.44 18.29
N SER A 298 18.87 14.12 18.44
CA SER A 298 19.15 13.40 19.69
C SER A 298 20.61 13.58 20.13
N VAL A 299 21.58 13.33 19.27
CA VAL A 299 23.01 13.44 19.61
C VAL A 299 23.41 14.89 19.91
N LEU A 300 22.87 15.85 19.17
CA LEU A 300 23.11 17.28 19.40
C LEU A 300 22.28 17.84 20.56
N GLN A 301 21.31 17.09 21.08
CA GLN A 301 20.38 17.51 22.14
C GLN A 301 19.63 18.81 21.80
N ILE A 302 19.19 18.92 20.54
CA ILE A 302 18.42 20.05 20.02
C ILE A 302 17.07 19.59 19.50
N ASP A 303 16.15 20.55 19.32
CA ASP A 303 14.89 20.30 18.63
C ASP A 303 15.15 19.92 17.17
N GLU A 304 14.52 18.86 16.67
CA GLU A 304 14.64 18.41 15.28
C GLU A 304 14.28 19.52 14.28
N ALA A 305 13.30 20.38 14.63
CA ALA A 305 12.91 21.52 13.82
C ALA A 305 14.01 22.58 13.70
N ALA A 306 14.99 22.59 14.62
CA ALA A 306 16.10 23.54 14.60
C ALA A 306 17.22 23.15 13.61
N LEU A 307 17.29 21.88 13.18
CA LEU A 307 18.33 21.41 12.24
C LEU A 307 18.25 22.11 10.88
N GLY A 308 17.02 22.35 10.39
CA GLY A 308 16.79 22.87 9.04
C GLY A 308 17.47 22.02 7.96
N ASP A 309 17.78 22.63 6.82
CA ASP A 309 18.53 22.02 5.71
C ASP A 309 19.98 22.55 5.61
N ARG A 310 20.48 23.13 6.71
CA ARG A 310 21.80 23.76 6.74
C ARG A 310 22.88 22.77 7.12
N ASP A 311 24.11 23.19 6.90
CA ASP A 311 25.29 22.50 7.41
C ASP A 311 25.22 22.38 8.94
N LEU A 312 25.47 21.19 9.47
CA LEU A 312 25.42 20.89 10.90
C LEU A 312 26.45 21.70 11.69
N THR A 313 27.53 22.16 11.07
CA THR A 313 28.56 23.00 11.69
C THR A 313 28.04 24.37 12.15
N VAL A 314 26.83 24.78 11.74
CA VAL A 314 26.19 26.00 12.26
C VAL A 314 25.70 25.83 13.69
N HIS A 315 25.54 24.58 14.16
CA HIS A 315 25.12 24.27 15.53
C HIS A 315 26.36 24.24 16.44
N PRO A 316 26.39 25.04 17.51
CA PRO A 316 27.54 25.07 18.43
C PRO A 316 27.79 23.73 19.13
N GLU A 317 26.78 22.86 19.20
CA GLU A 317 26.86 21.51 19.75
C GLU A 317 27.59 20.53 18.80
N PHE A 318 27.62 20.82 17.50
CA PHE A 318 28.21 19.93 16.49
C PHE A 318 29.74 20.01 16.52
N ASN A 319 30.37 18.86 16.76
CA ASN A 319 31.82 18.70 16.77
C ASN A 319 32.20 17.25 16.36
N SER A 320 33.48 16.97 16.19
CA SER A 320 33.95 15.67 15.71
C SER A 320 33.54 14.49 16.58
N ILE A 321 33.34 14.67 17.90
CA ILE A 321 32.89 13.59 18.79
C ILE A 321 31.42 13.27 18.50
N ARG A 322 30.58 14.31 18.39
CA ARG A 322 29.15 14.15 18.06
C ARG A 322 28.94 13.58 16.66
N MET A 323 29.79 13.95 15.71
CA MET A 323 29.77 13.37 14.36
C MET A 323 30.01 11.86 14.39
N VAL A 324 31.01 11.40 15.15
CA VAL A 324 31.30 9.96 15.31
C VAL A 324 30.12 9.24 15.97
N GLU A 325 29.55 9.81 17.04
CA GLU A 325 28.39 9.24 17.73
C GLU A 325 27.15 9.14 16.81
N VAL A 326 26.92 10.14 15.95
CA VAL A 326 25.86 10.06 14.92
C VAL A 326 26.13 8.90 13.96
N VAL A 327 27.36 8.74 13.50
CA VAL A 327 27.75 7.64 12.59
C VAL A 327 27.52 6.28 13.25
N GLU A 328 28.06 6.07 14.45
CA GLU A 328 27.95 4.80 15.20
C GLU A 328 26.48 4.43 15.44
N ILE A 329 25.64 5.40 15.83
CA ILE A 329 24.20 5.16 16.05
C ILE A 329 23.50 4.81 14.73
N LEU A 330 23.87 5.42 13.61
CA LEU A 330 23.28 5.10 12.31
C LEU A 330 23.71 3.72 11.82
N GLU A 331 25.00 3.36 11.94
CA GLU A 331 25.51 2.03 11.62
C GLU A 331 24.80 0.95 12.44
N ASP A 332 24.67 1.13 13.76
CA ASP A 332 23.94 0.22 14.63
C ASP A 332 22.45 0.15 14.29
N ARG A 333 21.80 1.31 14.07
CA ARG A 333 20.34 1.40 13.84
C ARG A 333 19.94 0.74 12.52
N PHE A 334 20.78 0.85 11.50
CA PHE A 334 20.51 0.30 10.17
C PHE A 334 21.23 -1.01 9.90
N ALA A 335 22.04 -1.49 10.85
CA ALA A 335 22.85 -2.71 10.76
C ALA A 335 23.76 -2.70 9.53
N VAL A 336 24.49 -1.60 9.33
CA VAL A 336 25.42 -1.39 8.21
C VAL A 336 26.80 -0.93 8.69
N GLU A 337 27.81 -1.12 7.85
CA GLU A 337 29.13 -0.49 8.02
C GLU A 337 29.35 0.51 6.88
N PHE A 338 29.69 1.76 7.22
CA PHE A 338 29.99 2.78 6.22
C PHE A 338 31.40 2.58 5.66
N ASP A 339 31.54 2.68 4.33
CA ASP A 339 32.86 2.59 3.68
C ASP A 339 33.79 3.69 4.25
N PRO A 340 34.98 3.34 4.79
CA PRO A 340 35.94 4.31 5.30
C PRO A 340 36.31 5.42 4.29
N ALA A 341 36.24 5.14 2.98
CA ALA A 341 36.47 6.13 1.93
C ALA A 341 35.35 7.18 1.83
N ASP A 342 34.16 6.87 2.32
CA ASP A 342 32.98 7.73 2.33
C ASP A 342 32.85 8.58 3.61
N LEU A 343 33.60 8.26 4.67
CA LEU A 343 33.62 8.99 5.96
C LEU A 343 34.43 10.29 5.88
N VAL A 344 34.05 11.18 4.96
CA VAL A 344 34.67 12.48 4.71
C VAL A 344 33.78 13.63 5.21
N PRO A 345 34.36 14.79 5.62
CA PRO A 345 33.59 15.92 6.16
C PRO A 345 32.42 16.35 5.27
N GLU A 346 32.58 16.32 3.95
CA GLU A 346 31.57 16.71 2.98
C GLU A 346 30.29 15.87 3.08
N ASN A 347 30.40 14.60 3.47
CA ASN A 347 29.27 13.71 3.69
C ASN A 347 28.70 13.82 5.11
N LEU A 348 29.55 14.12 6.10
CA LEU A 348 29.19 14.04 7.52
C LEU A 348 28.67 15.36 8.11
N GLN A 349 28.85 16.48 7.40
CA GLN A 349 28.45 17.82 7.86
C GLN A 349 27.02 18.20 7.49
N SER A 350 26.23 17.32 6.87
CA SER A 350 24.84 17.61 6.55
C SER A 350 23.94 16.39 6.71
N VAL A 351 22.68 16.61 7.06
CA VAL A 351 21.64 15.55 7.07
C VAL A 351 21.56 14.89 5.70
N ALA A 352 21.62 15.67 4.61
CA ALA A 352 21.58 15.16 3.25
C ALA A 352 22.78 14.24 2.93
N GLY A 353 23.98 14.62 3.37
CA GLY A 353 25.19 13.82 3.20
C GLY A 353 25.13 12.50 3.99
N LEU A 354 24.65 12.54 5.23
CA LEU A 354 24.44 11.34 6.06
C LEU A 354 23.39 10.41 5.46
N CYS A 355 22.31 10.95 4.89
CA CYS A 355 21.33 10.15 4.15
C CYS A 355 21.96 9.49 2.92
N ALA A 356 22.78 10.23 2.16
CA ALA A 356 23.46 9.70 0.98
C ALA A 356 24.49 8.62 1.35
N LEU A 357 25.17 8.76 2.49
CA LEU A 357 26.09 7.77 3.05
C LEU A 357 25.35 6.47 3.40
N LEU A 358 24.22 6.60 4.11
CA LEU A 358 23.36 5.47 4.45
C LEU A 358 22.83 4.75 3.20
N HIS A 359 22.41 5.50 2.18
CA HIS A 359 22.01 4.90 0.90
C HIS A 359 23.13 4.09 0.24
N ARG A 360 24.37 4.60 0.21
CA ARG A 360 25.49 3.90 -0.42
C ARG A 360 25.90 2.63 0.30
N ALA A 361 25.99 2.66 1.63
CA ALA A 361 26.40 1.49 2.40
C ALA A 361 25.45 0.30 2.21
N LEU A 362 24.16 0.60 2.09
CA LEU A 362 23.11 -0.37 1.86
C LEU A 362 23.02 -0.93 0.44
N ASP A 363 23.62 -0.27 -0.55
CA ASP A 363 23.73 -0.79 -1.91
C ASP A 363 24.96 -1.72 -2.08
N HIS A 364 25.83 -1.81 -1.07
CA HIS A 364 27.08 -2.57 -1.09
C HIS A 364 27.08 -3.86 -0.24
N GLU A 365 26.02 -4.11 0.53
CA GLU A 365 25.73 -5.41 1.19
C GLU A 365 24.90 -6.33 0.28
#